data_AF-A0A662TT18-F1
#
_entry.id   AF-A0A662TT18-F1
#
_cell.length_a   1.000
_cell.length_b   1.000
_cell.length_c   1.000
_cell.angle_alpha   90.00
_cell.angle_beta   90.00
_cell.angle_gamma   90.00
#
_symmetry.space_group_name_H-M   'P 1'
#
loop_
_entity.id
_entity.type
_entity.pdbx_description
1 polymer ?
#
loop_
_entity_poly.entity_id
_entity_poly.type
_entity_poly.pdbx_seq_one_letter_code
_entity_poly.pdbx_strand_id
1 'polypeptide(L)'
;MSNPKGSLKATPENIGIIAHVDHGKTTLTDSLLMAAGLLSPTMAGRALALDYLPEEQERQMTIKAANISLYFEWENKPYIINLIDTPGHVDFTGKVTRSLRAIDGAIVVVDAVEGVMVQTETVTRQALEERVRPLLYINKIDRLIKELCLTPDKMQKRLASIINDFNNLIEMYAEPEFRNKWKVSVETDTVAFGSAKDKWGFTVSIARERGIGFKHVYEAYETGNVGFLQKKVPLYEAILRMVVKHIPPPNVAQQYRVPIIWKGDLDSEVGRAMLACKDDGPAVMCVTSVKVDPQAGVVATGRLFSGVLKKGMEVYLINAKRKARIQQVCIYMGPHREIVEEITAGNIPALLGISDARAGETLATVPDVAPFESLKYVTEPVITISIEPKYSRDLPKLVSILRDMSIEDPNLVVTINEETGEYLISGLGHVHLEIAIGEIQKRGIEIVTSRPIVVYRETVKTSSPVFEGKSPNKHNKLYISVEPLEEEIVEMIRRGELHDQMDRHAVARLLRQRGWDSDEARGVWAINEY
;
A
#
# COMPACT_ATOMS: atom_id res chain seq x y z
N MET A 1 -26.80 -9.47 -16.57
CA MET A 1 -26.75 -10.54 -17.59
C MET A 1 -25.67 -11.53 -17.18
N SER A 2 -26.00 -12.84 -17.20
CA SER A 2 -25.16 -14.03 -16.96
C SER A 2 -23.95 -13.91 -16.02
N ASN A 3 -24.15 -14.36 -14.78
CA ASN A 3 -23.11 -14.58 -13.78
C ASN A 3 -22.15 -15.69 -14.25
N PRO A 4 -20.83 -15.46 -14.44
CA PRO A 4 -19.90 -16.50 -14.82
C PRO A 4 -19.57 -17.36 -13.59
N LYS A 5 -20.42 -18.36 -13.30
CA LYS A 5 -20.06 -19.50 -12.47
C LYS A 5 -19.09 -20.38 -13.26
N GLY A 6 -17.82 -20.05 -13.22
CA GLY A 6 -16.73 -20.80 -13.82
C GLY A 6 -15.42 -20.10 -13.49
N SER A 7 -14.40 -20.86 -13.09
CA SER A 7 -13.06 -20.38 -12.73
C SER A 7 -12.67 -19.14 -13.54
N LEU A 8 -12.48 -18.00 -12.87
CA LEU A 8 -12.00 -16.77 -13.50
C LEU A 8 -10.54 -16.98 -13.95
N LYS A 9 -10.36 -17.58 -15.13
CA LYS A 9 -9.06 -17.78 -15.80
C LYS A 9 -8.55 -16.51 -16.50
N ALA A 10 -9.21 -15.37 -16.31
CA ALA A 10 -8.75 -14.10 -16.85
C ALA A 10 -7.70 -13.52 -15.89
N THR A 11 -6.48 -13.33 -16.38
CA THR A 11 -5.40 -12.72 -15.60
C THR A 11 -5.75 -11.25 -15.33
N PRO A 12 -5.87 -10.83 -14.06
CA PRO A 12 -6.29 -9.48 -13.74
C PRO A 12 -5.14 -8.49 -13.89
N GLU A 13 -5.45 -7.23 -14.15
CA GLU A 13 -4.52 -6.11 -14.02
C GLU A 13 -4.64 -5.54 -12.62
N ASN A 14 -3.59 -5.68 -11.81
CA ASN A 14 -3.58 -5.17 -10.44
C ASN A 14 -3.04 -3.75 -10.43
N ILE A 15 -3.87 -2.79 -10.02
CA ILE A 15 -3.55 -1.37 -10.04
C ILE A 15 -3.84 -0.72 -8.70
N GLY A 16 -3.12 0.34 -8.38
CA GLY A 16 -3.45 1.21 -7.26
C GLY A 16 -3.50 2.66 -7.68
N ILE A 17 -4.19 3.50 -6.91
CA ILE A 17 -4.14 4.95 -7.09
C ILE A 17 -3.33 5.54 -5.94
N ILE A 18 -2.33 6.35 -6.29
CA ILE A 18 -1.45 7.06 -5.36
C ILE A 18 -1.51 8.55 -5.67
N ALA A 19 -1.53 9.39 -4.64
CA ALA A 19 -1.66 10.83 -4.80
C ALA A 19 -1.23 11.57 -3.53
N HIS A 20 -0.89 12.86 -3.67
CA HIS A 20 -0.88 13.78 -2.53
C HIS A 20 -2.31 13.95 -1.97
N VAL A 21 -2.40 14.37 -0.71
CA VAL A 21 -3.65 14.80 -0.09
C VAL A 21 -4.34 15.83 -1.00
N ASP A 22 -5.67 15.75 -1.09
CA ASP A 22 -6.53 16.62 -1.90
C ASP A 22 -6.34 16.59 -3.41
N HIS A 23 -5.41 15.82 -3.99
CA HIS A 23 -5.28 15.72 -5.45
C HIS A 23 -6.46 14.99 -6.14
N GLY A 24 -7.40 14.44 -5.37
CA GLY A 24 -8.66 13.88 -5.88
C GLY A 24 -8.62 12.38 -6.19
N LYS A 25 -7.82 11.61 -5.45
CA LYS A 25 -7.75 10.15 -5.52
C LYS A 25 -9.11 9.50 -5.26
N THR A 26 -9.76 9.77 -4.12
CA THR A 26 -11.08 9.18 -3.80
C THR A 26 -12.12 9.55 -4.86
N THR A 27 -12.13 10.80 -5.33
CA THR A 27 -13.04 11.24 -6.39
C THR A 27 -12.81 10.50 -7.71
N LEU A 28 -11.56 10.17 -8.04
CA LEU A 28 -11.23 9.32 -9.18
C LEU A 28 -11.75 7.90 -8.97
N THR A 29 -11.46 7.29 -7.82
CA THR A 29 -11.91 5.92 -7.47
C THR A 29 -13.44 5.82 -7.54
N ASP A 30 -14.18 6.77 -6.97
CA ASP A 30 -15.64 6.86 -7.04
C ASP A 30 -16.15 6.96 -8.48
N SER A 31 -15.50 7.77 -9.32
CA SER A 31 -15.89 7.94 -10.72
C SER A 31 -15.72 6.65 -11.53
N LEU A 32 -14.68 5.86 -11.24
CA LEU A 32 -14.48 4.55 -11.85
C LEU A 32 -15.56 3.55 -11.42
N LEU A 33 -15.93 3.54 -10.14
CA LEU A 33 -16.98 2.66 -9.61
C LEU A 33 -18.36 2.94 -10.19
N MET A 34 -18.72 4.21 -10.34
CA MET A 34 -19.98 4.60 -10.99
C MET A 34 -20.06 4.06 -12.41
N ALA A 35 -18.97 4.21 -13.16
CA ALA A 35 -18.93 3.80 -14.55
C ALA A 35 -19.05 2.28 -14.73
N ALA A 36 -18.51 1.50 -13.78
CA ALA A 36 -18.67 0.06 -13.75
C ALA A 36 -20.09 -0.41 -13.39
N GLY A 37 -21.04 0.50 -13.16
CA GLY A 37 -22.42 0.17 -12.76
C GLY A 37 -22.54 -0.36 -11.33
N LEU A 38 -21.47 -0.23 -10.54
CA LEU A 38 -21.40 -0.71 -9.15
C LEU A 38 -21.94 0.32 -8.14
N LEU A 39 -22.20 1.56 -8.57
CA LEU A 39 -22.80 2.63 -7.77
C LEU A 39 -23.94 3.32 -8.53
N SER A 40 -25.03 3.66 -7.82
CA SER A 40 -26.15 4.41 -8.42
C SER A 40 -25.76 5.87 -8.73
N PRO A 41 -26.25 6.46 -9.84
CA PRO A 41 -25.95 7.84 -10.24
C PRO A 41 -26.32 8.92 -9.20
N THR A 42 -27.32 8.64 -8.37
CA THR A 42 -27.86 9.55 -7.35
C THR A 42 -27.04 9.59 -6.06
N MET A 43 -26.28 8.54 -5.74
CA MET A 43 -25.43 8.50 -4.53
C MET A 43 -24.13 9.31 -4.70
N ALA A 44 -23.55 9.32 -5.90
CA ALA A 44 -22.23 9.89 -6.15
C ALA A 44 -22.12 11.42 -6.12
N GLY A 45 -23.24 12.11 -5.88
CA GLY A 45 -23.26 13.57 -5.66
C GLY A 45 -23.49 13.97 -4.22
N ARG A 46 -23.82 13.03 -3.31
CA ARG A 46 -24.19 13.35 -1.92
C ARG A 46 -23.53 12.49 -0.83
N ALA A 47 -22.70 11.53 -1.18
CA ALA A 47 -21.75 10.91 -0.26
C ALA A 47 -20.62 10.32 -1.09
N LEU A 48 -19.37 10.59 -0.71
CA LEU A 48 -18.19 9.89 -1.20
C LEU A 48 -18.43 8.40 -0.94
N ALA A 49 -18.64 7.62 -1.99
CA ALA A 49 -19.25 6.29 -1.86
C ALA A 49 -18.25 5.23 -1.36
N LEU A 50 -16.97 5.59 -1.37
CA LEU A 50 -15.86 4.79 -0.87
C LEU A 50 -15.40 5.15 0.53
N ASP A 51 -15.72 6.36 0.97
CA ASP A 51 -15.45 6.82 2.32
C ASP A 51 -16.53 6.22 3.23
N TYR A 52 -16.33 4.97 3.66
CA TYR A 52 -17.20 4.32 4.64
C TYR A 52 -17.22 5.07 5.99
N LEU A 53 -16.35 6.07 6.18
CA LEU A 53 -16.15 6.80 7.43
C LEU A 53 -16.42 8.31 7.24
N PRO A 54 -17.33 8.92 8.04
CA PRO A 54 -17.57 10.37 8.04
C PRO A 54 -16.31 11.23 8.25
N GLU A 55 -15.31 10.70 8.96
CA GLU A 55 -14.01 11.36 9.20
C GLU A 55 -13.12 11.46 7.95
N GLU A 56 -13.22 10.51 6.99
CA GLU A 56 -12.49 10.60 5.71
C GLU A 56 -13.02 11.80 4.89
N GLN A 57 -14.32 12.05 4.97
CA GLN A 57 -14.99 13.19 4.35
C GLN A 57 -14.72 14.53 5.05
N GLU A 58 -14.65 14.55 6.39
CA GLU A 58 -14.30 15.76 7.15
C GLU A 58 -12.84 16.17 6.97
N ARG A 59 -11.92 15.20 6.84
CA ARG A 59 -10.47 15.45 6.73
C ARG A 59 -9.94 15.49 5.31
N GLN A 60 -10.76 15.16 4.31
CA GLN A 60 -10.37 15.09 2.90
C GLN A 60 -9.19 14.13 2.63
N MET A 61 -9.06 13.06 3.43
CA MET A 61 -7.97 12.09 3.33
C MET A 61 -8.47 10.65 3.43
N THR A 62 -7.98 9.78 2.54
CA THR A 62 -8.28 8.33 2.60
C THR A 62 -7.44 7.66 3.68
N ILE A 63 -8.13 6.94 4.57
CA ILE A 63 -7.53 6.32 5.76
C ILE A 63 -7.47 4.79 5.59
N LYS A 64 -8.51 4.18 4.97
CA LYS A 64 -8.56 2.72 4.76
C LYS A 64 -8.38 2.35 3.29
N ALA A 65 -7.59 1.30 3.04
CA ALA A 65 -7.50 0.72 1.71
C ALA A 65 -8.79 -0.02 1.34
N ALA A 66 -9.30 0.27 0.15
CA ALA A 66 -10.44 -0.39 -0.46
C ALA A 66 -9.96 -1.24 -1.65
N ASN A 67 -10.34 -2.52 -1.66
CA ASN A 67 -10.04 -3.45 -2.76
C ASN A 67 -11.29 -3.67 -3.59
N ILE A 68 -11.20 -3.47 -4.90
CA ILE A 68 -12.34 -3.44 -5.80
C ILE A 68 -11.95 -4.09 -7.12
N SER A 69 -12.72 -5.04 -7.61
CA SER A 69 -12.54 -5.55 -8.99
C SER A 69 -13.52 -4.89 -9.94
N LEU A 70 -13.02 -4.36 -11.06
CA LEU A 70 -13.78 -3.75 -12.14
C LEU A 70 -13.74 -4.66 -13.37
N TYR A 71 -14.87 -4.80 -14.05
CA TYR A 71 -14.94 -5.44 -15.37
C TYR A 71 -14.92 -4.35 -16.44
N PHE A 72 -14.01 -4.45 -17.40
CA PHE A 72 -13.87 -3.50 -18.50
C PHE A 72 -13.74 -4.24 -19.83
N GLU A 73 -14.55 -3.88 -20.82
CA GLU A 73 -14.48 -4.47 -22.15
C GLU A 73 -13.90 -3.44 -23.13
N TRP A 74 -12.82 -3.81 -23.80
CA TRP A 74 -12.17 -2.95 -24.78
C TRP A 74 -11.69 -3.78 -25.97
N GLU A 75 -11.97 -3.30 -27.19
CA GLU A 75 -11.69 -4.02 -28.45
C GLU A 75 -12.27 -5.46 -28.48
N ASN A 76 -13.47 -5.65 -27.92
CA ASN A 76 -14.15 -6.94 -27.74
C ASN A 76 -13.36 -7.95 -26.89
N LYS A 77 -12.45 -7.47 -26.04
CA LYS A 77 -11.73 -8.29 -25.06
C LYS A 77 -12.14 -7.90 -23.64
N PRO A 78 -12.50 -8.88 -22.79
CA PRO A 78 -12.80 -8.63 -21.39
C PRO A 78 -11.51 -8.49 -20.57
N TYR A 79 -11.45 -7.47 -19.73
CA TYR A 79 -10.37 -7.22 -18.77
C TYR A 79 -10.95 -7.13 -17.35
N ILE A 80 -10.20 -7.64 -16.39
CA ILE A 80 -10.51 -7.54 -14.96
C ILE A 80 -9.43 -6.69 -14.34
N ILE A 81 -9.84 -5.58 -13.73
CA ILE A 81 -8.92 -4.60 -13.15
C ILE A 81 -9.16 -4.58 -11.65
N ASN A 82 -8.18 -5.04 -10.88
CA ASN A 82 -8.21 -4.97 -9.43
C ASN A 82 -7.63 -3.63 -9.00
N LEU A 83 -8.44 -2.82 -8.35
CA LEU A 83 -8.11 -1.49 -7.89
C LEU A 83 -7.93 -1.49 -6.37
N ILE A 84 -6.76 -1.04 -5.92
CA ILE A 84 -6.47 -0.78 -4.51
C ILE A 84 -6.35 0.72 -4.29
N ASP A 85 -7.24 1.28 -3.48
CA ASP A 85 -7.09 2.66 -3.02
C ASP A 85 -6.04 2.70 -1.90
N THR A 86 -4.89 3.34 -2.13
CA THR A 86 -3.77 3.35 -1.17
C THR A 86 -3.81 4.63 -0.32
N PRO A 87 -3.54 4.61 1.00
CA PRO A 87 -3.54 5.84 1.81
C PRO A 87 -2.58 6.91 1.25
N GLY A 88 -2.95 8.19 1.29
CA GLY A 88 -2.13 9.29 0.74
C GLY A 88 -1.20 9.99 1.76
N HIS A 89 -1.35 9.69 3.04
CA HIS A 89 -0.70 10.43 4.13
C HIS A 89 0.58 9.73 4.62
N VAL A 90 1.60 10.53 4.98
CA VAL A 90 2.93 10.07 5.43
C VAL A 90 2.88 9.17 6.67
N ASP A 91 1.93 9.41 7.58
CA ASP A 91 1.72 8.60 8.79
C ASP A 91 1.27 7.15 8.51
N PHE A 92 0.94 6.80 7.25
CA PHE A 92 0.49 5.46 6.86
C PHE A 92 1.46 4.73 5.91
N THR A 93 2.74 5.10 5.91
CA THR A 93 3.78 4.51 5.04
C THR A 93 3.77 2.99 5.01
N GLY A 94 3.65 2.31 6.16
CA GLY A 94 3.57 0.85 6.21
C GLY A 94 2.38 0.25 5.44
N LYS A 95 1.21 0.90 5.50
CA LYS A 95 0.02 0.49 4.73
C LYS A 95 0.20 0.79 3.24
N VAL A 96 0.88 1.88 2.88
CA VAL A 96 1.20 2.22 1.49
C VAL A 96 2.11 1.16 0.89
N THR A 97 3.25 0.85 1.52
CA THR A 97 4.19 -0.18 1.03
C THR A 97 3.51 -1.54 0.86
N ARG A 98 2.72 -1.99 1.84
CA ARG A 98 1.96 -3.25 1.73
C ARG A 98 0.94 -3.23 0.58
N SER A 99 0.28 -2.10 0.35
CA SER A 99 -0.66 -1.96 -0.77
C SER A 99 0.07 -1.97 -2.12
N LEU A 100 1.23 -1.32 -2.21
CA LEU A 100 2.09 -1.31 -3.39
C LEU A 100 2.58 -2.72 -3.77
N ARG A 101 2.83 -3.60 -2.79
CA ARG A 101 3.18 -5.01 -3.04
C ARG A 101 2.06 -5.81 -3.73
N ALA A 102 0.80 -5.47 -3.48
CA ALA A 102 -0.32 -6.14 -4.15
C ALA A 102 -0.55 -5.67 -5.60
N ILE A 103 -0.10 -4.49 -6.01
CA ILE A 103 -0.38 -3.90 -7.33
C ILE A 103 0.82 -4.00 -8.27
N ASP A 104 0.59 -4.07 -9.58
CA ASP A 104 1.64 -4.11 -10.61
C ASP A 104 1.87 -2.77 -11.31
N GLY A 105 0.85 -1.90 -11.29
CA GLY A 105 0.96 -0.52 -11.74
C GLY A 105 0.25 0.45 -10.81
N ALA A 106 0.62 1.71 -10.89
CA ALA A 106 0.06 2.77 -10.06
C ALA A 106 -0.35 3.96 -10.92
N ILE A 107 -1.56 4.46 -10.72
CA ILE A 107 -2.02 5.73 -11.28
C ILE A 107 -1.64 6.82 -10.28
N VAL A 108 -0.70 7.68 -10.67
CA VAL A 108 -0.30 8.85 -9.90
C VAL A 108 -1.20 10.02 -10.24
N VAL A 109 -1.98 10.48 -9.27
CA VAL A 109 -2.88 11.61 -9.44
C VAL A 109 -2.20 12.90 -9.02
N VAL A 110 -2.11 13.83 -9.95
CA VAL A 110 -1.49 15.14 -9.76
C VAL A 110 -2.51 16.25 -10.04
N ASP A 111 -2.69 17.18 -9.09
CA ASP A 111 -3.51 18.37 -9.31
C ASP A 111 -2.83 19.28 -10.34
N ALA A 112 -3.55 19.68 -11.39
CA ALA A 112 -3.06 20.58 -12.41
C ALA A 112 -2.68 21.98 -11.86
N VAL A 113 -3.31 22.40 -10.77
CA VAL A 113 -3.06 23.69 -10.10
C VAL A 113 -1.78 23.63 -9.28
N GLU A 114 -1.64 22.63 -8.41
CA GLU A 114 -0.51 22.53 -7.47
C GLU A 114 0.74 21.94 -8.16
N GLY A 115 0.56 20.91 -8.97
CA GLY A 115 1.64 20.16 -9.61
C GLY A 115 2.21 19.07 -8.69
N VAL A 116 3.46 18.70 -8.91
CA VAL A 116 4.12 17.64 -8.14
C VAL A 116 4.50 18.15 -6.75
N MET A 117 3.95 17.52 -5.72
CA MET A 117 4.13 17.89 -4.31
C MET A 117 4.96 16.85 -3.55
N VAL A 118 5.39 17.17 -2.32
CA VAL A 118 6.27 16.31 -1.49
C VAL A 118 5.73 14.89 -1.30
N GLN A 119 4.42 14.73 -1.02
CA GLN A 119 3.88 13.37 -0.89
C GLN A 119 3.76 12.67 -2.24
N THR A 120 3.56 13.41 -3.35
CA THR A 120 3.58 12.82 -4.70
C THR A 120 4.95 12.19 -4.96
N GLU A 121 6.02 12.90 -4.59
CA GLU A 121 7.38 12.37 -4.64
C GLU A 121 7.55 11.14 -3.75
N THR A 122 7.16 11.21 -2.47
CA THR A 122 7.29 10.08 -1.53
C THR A 122 6.59 8.82 -2.01
N VAL A 123 5.31 8.91 -2.41
CA VAL A 123 4.54 7.73 -2.86
C VAL A 123 5.01 7.21 -4.21
N THR A 124 5.48 8.10 -5.10
CA THR A 124 6.06 7.69 -6.39
C THR A 124 7.39 6.99 -6.19
N ARG A 125 8.25 7.49 -5.29
CA ARG A 125 9.51 6.84 -4.93
C ARG A 125 9.25 5.43 -4.37
N GLN A 126 8.34 5.30 -3.41
CA GLN A 126 7.97 3.99 -2.85
C GLN A 126 7.43 3.03 -3.91
N ALA A 127 6.60 3.52 -4.85
CA ALA A 127 6.11 2.72 -5.95
C ALA A 127 7.25 2.24 -6.86
N LEU A 128 8.22 3.11 -7.18
CA LEU A 128 9.38 2.77 -7.99
C LEU A 128 10.31 1.76 -7.29
N GLU A 129 10.54 1.92 -5.99
CA GLU A 129 11.31 0.99 -5.15
C GLU A 129 10.68 -0.42 -5.13
N GLU A 130 9.36 -0.51 -5.10
CA GLU A 130 8.59 -1.77 -5.19
C GLU A 130 8.39 -2.26 -6.64
N ARG A 131 9.10 -1.64 -7.60
CA ARG A 131 9.01 -1.85 -9.05
C ARG A 131 7.57 -1.85 -9.57
N VAL A 132 6.74 -0.94 -9.08
CA VAL A 132 5.38 -0.72 -9.58
C VAL A 132 5.43 0.30 -10.73
N ARG A 133 4.85 -0.03 -11.89
CA ARG A 133 4.91 0.84 -13.06
C ARG A 133 4.02 2.08 -12.86
N PRO A 134 4.55 3.31 -12.88
CA PRO A 134 3.73 4.51 -12.72
C PRO A 134 3.07 4.94 -14.04
N LEU A 135 1.85 5.44 -13.94
CA LEU A 135 1.11 6.14 -14.98
C LEU A 135 0.62 7.47 -14.42
N LEU A 136 0.55 8.52 -15.23
CA LEU A 136 0.23 9.86 -14.75
C LEU A 136 -1.21 10.25 -15.11
N TYR A 137 -1.98 10.68 -14.12
CA TYR A 137 -3.27 11.33 -14.33
C TYR A 137 -3.22 12.76 -13.78
N ILE A 138 -3.37 13.74 -14.67
CA ILE A 138 -3.43 15.15 -14.28
C ILE A 138 -4.91 15.53 -14.11
N ASN A 139 -5.28 15.77 -12.86
CA ASN A 139 -6.64 16.02 -12.39
C ASN A 139 -6.91 17.52 -12.20
N LYS A 140 -8.17 17.87 -11.96
CA LYS A 140 -8.66 19.23 -11.66
C LYS A 140 -8.37 20.26 -12.75
N ILE A 141 -8.38 19.84 -14.01
CA ILE A 141 -8.22 20.75 -15.16
C ILE A 141 -9.32 21.82 -15.20
N ASP A 142 -10.49 21.53 -14.63
CA ASP A 142 -11.58 22.50 -14.46
C ASP A 142 -11.16 23.75 -13.68
N ARG A 143 -10.27 23.62 -12.70
CA ARG A 143 -9.76 24.75 -11.90
C ARG A 143 -8.82 25.64 -12.69
N LEU A 144 -8.02 25.08 -13.60
CA LEU A 144 -7.19 25.88 -14.51
C LEU A 144 -8.02 26.84 -15.37
N ILE A 145 -9.25 26.43 -15.70
CA ILE A 145 -10.17 27.21 -16.53
C ILE A 145 -11.00 28.17 -15.67
N LYS A 146 -11.65 27.67 -14.62
CA LYS A 146 -12.61 28.46 -13.81
C LYS A 146 -11.96 29.39 -12.80
N GLU A 147 -10.87 28.95 -12.17
CA GLU A 147 -10.22 29.71 -11.09
C GLU A 147 -9.07 30.57 -11.63
N LEU A 148 -8.20 29.96 -12.46
CA LEU A 148 -7.01 30.63 -12.98
C LEU A 148 -7.24 31.31 -14.34
N CYS A 149 -8.39 31.09 -14.99
CA CYS A 149 -8.76 31.68 -16.29
C CYS A 149 -7.64 31.54 -17.34
N LEU A 150 -6.97 30.38 -17.39
CA LEU A 150 -5.85 30.17 -18.30
C LEU A 150 -6.34 29.94 -19.72
N THR A 151 -5.66 30.57 -20.68
CA THR A 151 -5.85 30.28 -22.10
C THR A 151 -5.36 28.86 -22.44
N PRO A 152 -5.88 28.23 -23.53
CA PRO A 152 -5.46 26.87 -23.93
C PRO A 152 -3.93 26.71 -24.07
N ASP A 153 -3.23 27.72 -24.59
CA ASP A 153 -1.77 27.67 -24.75
C ASP A 153 -1.04 27.69 -23.40
N LYS A 154 -1.53 28.48 -22.43
CA LYS A 154 -0.98 28.51 -21.06
C LYS A 154 -1.26 27.21 -20.32
N MET A 155 -2.44 26.63 -20.50
CA MET A 155 -2.77 25.31 -19.96
C MET A 155 -1.82 24.24 -20.49
N GLN A 156 -1.58 24.18 -21.80
CA GLN A 156 -0.65 23.21 -22.39
C GLN A 156 0.76 23.35 -21.81
N LYS A 157 1.26 24.59 -21.66
CA LYS A 157 2.57 24.84 -21.02
C LYS A 157 2.61 24.36 -19.56
N ARG A 158 1.55 24.62 -18.78
CA ARG A 158 1.45 24.16 -17.39
C ARG A 158 1.45 22.63 -17.31
N LEU A 159 0.64 21.97 -18.13
CA LEU A 159 0.56 20.51 -18.18
C LEU A 159 1.89 19.88 -18.61
N ALA A 160 2.59 20.46 -19.58
CA ALA A 160 3.91 20.01 -20.00
C ALA A 160 4.95 20.14 -18.87
N SER A 161 4.90 21.21 -18.07
CA SER A 161 5.77 21.37 -16.89
C SER A 161 5.56 20.23 -15.90
N ILE A 162 4.31 19.91 -15.56
CA ILE A 162 3.98 18.84 -14.60
C ILE A 162 4.53 17.48 -15.08
N ILE A 163 4.41 17.20 -16.38
CA ILE A 163 4.94 15.96 -16.97
C ILE A 163 6.46 15.91 -16.87
N ASN A 164 7.15 17.02 -17.11
CA ASN A 164 8.60 17.09 -16.96
C ASN A 164 9.03 16.91 -15.51
N ASP A 165 8.35 17.57 -14.57
CA ASP A 165 8.62 17.45 -13.14
C ASP A 165 8.44 16.00 -12.66
N PHE A 166 7.37 15.33 -13.13
CA PHE A 166 7.14 13.93 -12.83
C PHE A 166 8.18 12.99 -13.45
N ASN A 167 8.60 13.24 -14.69
CA ASN A 167 9.67 12.48 -15.34
C ASN A 167 11.03 12.68 -14.65
N ASN A 168 11.29 13.84 -14.05
CA ASN A 168 12.49 14.05 -13.24
C ASN A 168 12.47 13.16 -11.99
N LEU A 169 11.31 12.96 -11.35
CA LEU A 169 11.20 11.99 -10.25
C LEU A 169 11.53 10.56 -10.70
N ILE A 170 11.03 10.14 -11.87
CA ILE A 170 11.35 8.83 -12.43
C ILE A 170 12.85 8.71 -12.72
N GLU A 171 13.48 9.77 -13.26
CA GLU A 171 14.93 9.78 -13.53
C GLU A 171 15.75 9.64 -12.23
N MET A 172 15.31 10.29 -11.15
CA MET A 172 15.98 10.26 -9.85
C MET A 172 15.86 8.91 -9.15
N TYR A 173 14.66 8.33 -9.13
CA TYR A 173 14.34 7.20 -8.25
C TYR A 173 14.22 5.85 -8.95
N ALA A 174 13.93 5.79 -10.25
CA ALA A 174 13.80 4.51 -10.94
C ALA A 174 15.17 3.85 -11.15
N GLU A 175 15.19 2.52 -11.13
CA GLU A 175 16.39 1.75 -11.45
C GLU A 175 16.81 1.97 -12.92
N PRO A 176 18.13 1.90 -13.24
CA PRO A 176 18.64 2.18 -14.59
C PRO A 176 17.92 1.43 -15.72
N GLU A 177 17.47 0.19 -15.47
CA GLU A 177 16.75 -0.64 -16.43
C GLU A 177 15.36 -0.10 -16.79
N PHE A 178 14.72 0.63 -15.88
CA PHE A 178 13.35 1.13 -15.98
C PHE A 178 13.26 2.63 -16.27
N ARG A 179 14.27 3.44 -15.90
CA ARG A 179 14.26 4.92 -16.07
C ARG A 179 13.71 5.38 -17.40
N ASN A 180 14.26 4.88 -18.51
CA ASN A 180 13.84 5.30 -19.85
C ASN A 180 12.53 4.64 -20.30
N LYS A 181 12.23 3.43 -19.83
CA LYS A 181 11.02 2.67 -20.23
C LYS A 181 9.76 3.17 -19.54
N TRP A 182 9.89 3.75 -18.35
CA TRP A 182 8.76 4.18 -17.51
C TRP A 182 8.51 5.68 -17.54
N LYS A 183 9.35 6.47 -18.21
CA LYS A 183 9.06 7.87 -18.50
C LYS A 183 7.69 8.00 -19.15
N VAL A 184 6.89 8.91 -18.61
CA VAL A 184 5.55 9.17 -19.11
C VAL A 184 5.59 10.22 -20.21
N SER A 185 4.78 10.01 -21.23
CA SER A 185 4.67 10.90 -22.38
C SER A 185 3.25 10.88 -22.91
N VAL A 186 2.79 12.07 -23.26
CA VAL A 186 1.53 12.35 -23.93
C VAL A 186 1.38 11.52 -25.23
N GLU A 187 2.47 11.34 -25.97
CA GLU A 187 2.47 10.61 -27.26
C GLU A 187 2.28 9.11 -27.08
N THR A 188 2.73 8.59 -25.94
CA THR A 188 2.65 7.15 -25.63
C THR A 188 1.33 6.74 -24.98
N ASP A 189 0.42 7.69 -24.70
CA ASP A 189 -0.80 7.51 -23.89
C ASP A 189 -0.56 7.11 -22.42
N THR A 190 0.65 7.31 -21.88
CA THR A 190 0.94 7.07 -20.45
C THR A 190 0.53 8.24 -19.54
N VAL A 191 -0.06 9.29 -20.13
CA VAL A 191 -0.60 10.46 -19.44
C VAL A 191 -2.06 10.66 -19.82
N ALA A 192 -2.94 10.71 -18.82
CA ALA A 192 -4.34 11.09 -18.97
C ALA A 192 -4.61 12.48 -18.37
N PHE A 193 -5.53 13.21 -18.98
CA PHE A 193 -5.94 14.55 -18.57
C PHE A 193 -7.43 14.56 -18.26
N GLY A 194 -7.86 15.22 -17.19
CA GLY A 194 -9.30 15.36 -16.96
C GLY A 194 -9.70 16.10 -15.69
N SER A 195 -10.97 15.92 -15.33
CA SER A 195 -11.54 16.32 -14.05
C SER A 195 -12.32 15.16 -13.47
N ALA A 196 -11.85 14.62 -12.34
CA ALA A 196 -12.53 13.57 -11.61
C ALA A 196 -13.91 14.03 -11.14
N LYS A 197 -13.99 15.26 -10.62
CA LYS A 197 -15.24 15.90 -10.18
C LYS A 197 -16.28 15.97 -11.30
N ASP A 198 -15.86 16.42 -12.47
CA ASP A 198 -16.76 16.59 -13.61
C ASP A 198 -16.83 15.35 -14.53
N LYS A 199 -16.19 14.23 -14.14
CA LYS A 199 -16.31 12.89 -14.75
C LYS A 199 -15.94 12.79 -16.23
N TRP A 200 -15.02 13.63 -16.69
CA TRP A 200 -14.47 13.54 -18.05
C TRP A 200 -12.95 13.43 -18.01
N GLY A 201 -12.39 12.77 -19.02
CA GLY A 201 -10.96 12.68 -19.21
C GLY A 201 -10.60 12.03 -20.54
N PHE A 202 -9.39 12.26 -21.02
CA PHE A 202 -8.89 11.66 -22.26
C PHE A 202 -7.36 11.53 -22.24
N THR A 203 -6.88 10.53 -22.98
CA THR A 203 -5.50 10.45 -23.48
C THR A 203 -5.44 11.05 -24.89
N VAL A 204 -4.26 11.21 -25.48
CA VAL A 204 -4.14 11.81 -26.82
C VAL A 204 -4.71 10.92 -27.91
N SER A 205 -4.63 9.60 -27.79
CA SER A 205 -5.30 8.71 -28.74
C SER A 205 -6.82 8.87 -28.70
N ILE A 206 -7.43 8.95 -27.52
CA ILE A 206 -8.88 9.17 -27.38
C ILE A 206 -9.27 10.56 -27.92
N ALA A 207 -8.46 11.58 -27.62
CA ALA A 207 -8.65 12.92 -28.14
C ALA A 207 -8.65 12.97 -29.67
N ARG A 208 -7.70 12.26 -30.32
CA ARG A 208 -7.62 12.13 -31.78
C ARG A 208 -8.80 11.35 -32.35
N GLU A 209 -9.13 10.19 -31.75
CA GLU A 209 -10.24 9.33 -32.15
C GLU A 209 -11.59 10.08 -32.15
N ARG A 210 -11.81 10.94 -31.14
CA ARG A 210 -13.07 11.66 -30.94
C ARG A 210 -13.06 13.11 -31.40
N GLY A 211 -11.94 13.59 -31.95
CA GLY A 211 -11.77 14.99 -32.36
C GLY A 211 -12.01 15.99 -31.23
N ILE A 212 -11.51 15.70 -30.03
CA ILE A 212 -11.56 16.61 -28.87
C ILE A 212 -10.16 17.14 -28.59
N GLY A 213 -10.08 18.36 -28.06
CA GLY A 213 -8.83 18.94 -27.58
C GLY A 213 -9.11 20.01 -26.54
N PHE A 214 -8.06 20.62 -25.99
CA PHE A 214 -8.20 21.61 -24.91
C PHE A 214 -9.06 22.84 -25.28
N LYS A 215 -9.14 23.22 -26.57
CA LYS A 215 -10.05 24.29 -27.03
C LYS A 215 -11.51 23.93 -26.77
N HIS A 216 -11.94 22.73 -27.16
CA HIS A 216 -13.30 22.24 -26.89
C HIS A 216 -13.59 22.11 -25.39
N VAL A 217 -12.59 21.71 -24.61
CA VAL A 217 -12.72 21.66 -23.14
C VAL A 217 -12.98 23.07 -22.60
N TYR A 218 -12.16 24.03 -23.00
CA TYR A 218 -12.29 25.43 -22.60
C TYR A 218 -13.67 26.01 -22.97
N GLU A 219 -14.11 25.82 -24.21
CA GLU A 219 -15.44 26.23 -24.69
C GLU A 219 -16.58 25.58 -23.90
N ALA A 220 -16.48 24.29 -23.58
CA ALA A 220 -17.50 23.59 -22.79
C ALA A 220 -17.63 24.16 -21.37
N TYR A 221 -16.54 24.65 -20.78
CA TYR A 221 -16.56 25.30 -19.48
C TYR A 221 -17.08 26.73 -19.53
N GLU A 222 -16.74 27.52 -20.55
CA GLU A 222 -17.29 28.88 -20.74
C GLU A 222 -18.79 28.86 -21.02
N THR A 223 -19.26 27.91 -21.82
CA THR A 223 -20.68 27.75 -22.17
C THR A 223 -21.49 26.99 -21.11
N GLY A 224 -20.83 26.45 -20.07
CA GLY A 224 -21.47 25.62 -19.04
C GLY A 224 -21.91 24.22 -19.51
N ASN A 225 -21.57 23.81 -20.74
CA ASN A 225 -21.96 22.53 -21.32
C ASN A 225 -20.97 21.39 -20.99
N VAL A 226 -20.65 21.20 -19.71
CA VAL A 226 -19.70 20.17 -19.26
C VAL A 226 -20.24 18.75 -19.52
N GLY A 227 -21.57 18.58 -19.57
CA GLY A 227 -22.22 17.31 -19.89
C GLY A 227 -21.87 16.76 -21.29
N PHE A 228 -21.48 17.62 -22.23
CA PHE A 228 -20.95 17.20 -23.53
C PHE A 228 -19.65 16.40 -23.36
N LEU A 229 -18.73 16.88 -22.52
CA LEU A 229 -17.46 16.20 -22.25
C LEU A 229 -17.68 14.85 -21.55
N GLN A 230 -18.59 14.79 -20.59
CA GLN A 230 -18.92 13.54 -19.89
C GLN A 230 -19.39 12.43 -20.84
N LYS A 231 -20.21 12.78 -21.82
CA LYS A 231 -20.72 11.81 -22.81
C LYS A 231 -19.66 11.46 -23.85
N LYS A 232 -18.91 12.45 -24.31
CA LYS A 232 -17.99 12.28 -25.43
C LYS A 232 -16.62 11.75 -25.02
N VAL A 233 -16.14 12.03 -23.82
CA VAL A 233 -14.85 11.57 -23.27
C VAL A 233 -15.02 11.25 -21.78
N PRO A 234 -15.73 10.17 -21.44
CA PRO A 234 -15.96 9.80 -20.06
C PRO A 234 -14.64 9.42 -19.38
N LEU A 235 -14.48 9.84 -18.12
CA LEU A 235 -13.22 9.67 -17.40
C LEU A 235 -12.75 8.21 -17.29
N TYR A 236 -13.68 7.30 -16.98
CA TYR A 236 -13.34 5.89 -16.77
C TYR A 236 -12.70 5.27 -18.00
N GLU A 237 -13.15 5.64 -19.20
CA GLU A 237 -12.61 5.10 -20.44
C GLU A 237 -11.16 5.53 -20.63
N ALA A 238 -10.83 6.78 -20.34
CA ALA A 238 -9.46 7.28 -20.44
C ALA A 238 -8.50 6.54 -19.51
N ILE A 239 -8.93 6.35 -18.26
CA ILE A 239 -8.10 5.71 -17.24
C ILE A 239 -7.97 4.22 -17.48
N LEU A 240 -9.07 3.51 -17.73
CA LEU A 240 -9.05 2.06 -17.92
C LEU A 240 -8.38 1.66 -19.24
N ARG A 241 -8.56 2.41 -20.34
CA ARG A 241 -7.79 2.16 -21.59
C ARG A 241 -6.29 2.40 -21.38
N MET A 242 -5.91 3.43 -20.62
CA MET A 242 -4.52 3.70 -20.28
C MET A 242 -3.92 2.57 -19.43
N VAL A 243 -4.66 2.07 -18.45
CA VAL A 243 -4.29 0.93 -17.61
C VAL A 243 -4.06 -0.32 -18.46
N VAL A 244 -5.05 -0.74 -19.25
CA VAL A 244 -4.96 -1.96 -20.08
C VAL A 244 -3.82 -1.90 -21.10
N LYS A 245 -3.54 -0.71 -21.64
CA LYS A 245 -2.49 -0.53 -22.65
C LYS A 245 -1.08 -0.61 -22.05
N HIS A 246 -0.89 -0.22 -20.80
CA HIS A 246 0.44 0.01 -20.23
C HIS A 246 0.77 -0.83 -19.00
N ILE A 247 -0.20 -1.27 -18.21
CA ILE A 247 0.08 -2.08 -17.02
C ILE A 247 0.28 -3.53 -17.46
N PRO A 248 1.44 -4.13 -17.18
CA PRO A 248 1.69 -5.51 -17.57
C PRO A 248 0.82 -6.45 -16.73
N PRO A 249 0.39 -7.59 -17.32
CA PRO A 249 -0.28 -8.62 -16.56
C PRO A 249 0.67 -9.25 -15.51
N PRO A 250 0.15 -9.83 -14.42
CA PRO A 250 0.89 -10.42 -13.31
C PRO A 250 2.03 -11.36 -13.71
N ASN A 251 1.86 -12.17 -14.75
CA ASN A 251 2.88 -13.10 -15.25
C ASN A 251 4.11 -12.42 -15.84
N VAL A 252 3.96 -11.17 -16.31
CA VAL A 252 5.08 -10.34 -16.78
C VAL A 252 5.61 -9.49 -15.62
N ALA A 253 4.71 -8.92 -14.82
CA ALA A 253 5.08 -8.06 -13.69
C ALA A 253 5.91 -8.81 -12.63
N GLN A 254 5.50 -10.03 -12.26
CA GLN A 254 6.15 -10.81 -11.21
C GLN A 254 7.62 -11.14 -11.52
N GLN A 255 7.98 -11.29 -12.79
CA GLN A 255 9.36 -11.63 -13.19
C GLN A 255 10.38 -10.60 -12.71
N TYR A 256 10.03 -9.32 -12.77
CA TYR A 256 10.90 -8.26 -12.29
C TYR A 256 10.54 -7.78 -10.88
N ARG A 257 9.36 -8.07 -10.35
CA ARG A 257 8.98 -7.65 -8.98
C ARG A 257 9.44 -8.60 -7.88
N VAL A 258 9.22 -9.90 -8.05
CA VAL A 258 9.55 -10.94 -7.05
C VAL A 258 11.01 -10.83 -6.55
N PRO A 259 12.02 -10.57 -7.40
CA PRO A 259 13.42 -10.44 -6.94
C PRO A 259 13.70 -9.33 -5.92
N ILE A 260 12.87 -8.29 -5.86
CA ILE A 260 13.02 -7.18 -4.90
C ILE A 260 12.16 -7.40 -3.66
N ILE A 261 10.91 -7.82 -3.87
CA ILE A 261 9.92 -7.91 -2.79
C ILE A 261 10.09 -9.18 -1.95
N TRP A 262 10.78 -10.20 -2.46
CA TRP A 262 10.97 -11.48 -1.80
C TRP A 262 12.44 -11.84 -1.70
N LYS A 263 12.95 -11.97 -0.46
CA LYS A 263 14.36 -12.26 -0.16
C LYS A 263 14.70 -13.76 -0.11
N GLY A 264 13.82 -14.61 -0.64
CA GLY A 264 14.05 -16.05 -0.70
C GLY A 264 14.90 -16.49 -1.90
N ASP A 265 15.18 -17.79 -1.97
CA ASP A 265 15.90 -18.37 -3.10
C ASP A 265 15.02 -18.42 -4.35
N LEU A 266 15.37 -17.62 -5.37
CA LEU A 266 14.65 -17.53 -6.65
C LEU A 266 14.77 -18.83 -7.48
N ASP A 267 15.79 -19.64 -7.24
CA ASP A 267 15.99 -20.93 -7.94
C ASP A 267 15.19 -22.08 -7.32
N SER A 268 14.62 -21.87 -6.13
CA SER A 268 13.73 -22.83 -5.48
C SER A 268 12.46 -23.08 -6.30
N GLU A 269 11.79 -24.20 -6.04
CA GLU A 269 10.49 -24.53 -6.67
C GLU A 269 9.46 -23.40 -6.46
N VAL A 270 9.45 -22.82 -5.25
CA VAL A 270 8.57 -21.69 -4.88
C VAL A 270 8.97 -20.43 -5.63
N GLY A 271 10.26 -20.09 -5.69
CA GLY A 271 10.77 -18.94 -6.42
C GLY A 271 10.42 -18.97 -7.90
N ARG A 272 10.65 -20.12 -8.57
CA ARG A 272 10.32 -20.33 -9.97
C ARG A 272 8.81 -20.32 -10.23
N ALA A 273 8.01 -20.85 -9.31
CA ALA A 273 6.55 -20.80 -9.40
C ALA A 273 6.02 -19.37 -9.30
N MET A 274 6.58 -18.55 -8.40
CA MET A 274 6.22 -17.14 -8.26
C MET A 274 6.67 -16.29 -9.45
N LEU A 275 7.88 -16.50 -9.97
CA LEU A 275 8.36 -15.74 -11.15
C LEU A 275 7.50 -15.99 -12.39
N ALA A 276 7.02 -17.22 -12.56
CA ALA A 276 6.21 -17.62 -13.71
C ALA A 276 4.70 -17.43 -13.52
N CYS A 277 4.23 -16.96 -12.36
CA CYS A 277 2.79 -16.89 -12.01
C CYS A 277 2.07 -18.23 -12.22
N LYS A 278 2.70 -19.33 -11.77
CA LYS A 278 2.21 -20.69 -12.02
C LYS A 278 1.08 -21.09 -11.09
N ASP A 279 0.01 -21.63 -11.66
CA ASP A 279 -1.13 -22.19 -10.92
C ASP A 279 -0.83 -23.58 -10.34
N ASP A 280 0.07 -24.34 -10.95
CA ASP A 280 0.42 -25.72 -10.57
C ASP A 280 1.49 -25.81 -9.47
N GLY A 281 2.07 -24.67 -9.07
CA GLY A 281 3.10 -24.59 -8.03
C GLY A 281 2.53 -24.50 -6.60
N PRO A 282 3.41 -24.52 -5.58
CA PRO A 282 3.03 -24.27 -4.20
C PRO A 282 2.32 -22.93 -4.05
N ALA A 283 1.18 -22.90 -3.36
CA ALA A 283 0.47 -21.63 -3.17
C ALA A 283 1.21 -20.72 -2.20
N VAL A 284 1.49 -19.48 -2.63
CA VAL A 284 2.18 -18.45 -1.84
C VAL A 284 1.48 -17.10 -2.00
N MET A 285 1.05 -16.53 -0.88
CA MET A 285 0.29 -15.29 -0.81
C MET A 285 0.90 -14.31 0.21
N CYS A 286 1.02 -13.05 -0.17
CA CYS A 286 1.41 -11.96 0.72
C CYS A 286 0.15 -11.26 1.22
N VAL A 287 -0.12 -11.29 2.52
CA VAL A 287 -1.26 -10.59 3.14
C VAL A 287 -0.93 -9.11 3.25
N THR A 288 -1.72 -8.26 2.57
CA THR A 288 -1.48 -6.82 2.52
C THR A 288 -2.37 -6.04 3.48
N SER A 289 -3.58 -6.54 3.73
CA SER A 289 -4.55 -5.94 4.64
C SER A 289 -5.31 -7.01 5.40
N VAL A 290 -5.49 -6.79 6.70
CA VAL A 290 -6.37 -7.60 7.53
C VAL A 290 -7.47 -6.70 8.07
N LYS A 291 -8.71 -7.17 8.02
CA LYS A 291 -9.88 -6.50 8.61
C LYS A 291 -10.60 -7.47 9.53
N VAL A 292 -10.98 -7.01 10.72
CA VAL A 292 -11.81 -7.81 11.63
C VAL A 292 -13.28 -7.52 11.36
N ASP A 293 -13.98 -8.48 10.77
CA ASP A 293 -15.40 -8.41 10.49
C ASP A 293 -16.20 -8.94 11.69
N PRO A 294 -17.21 -8.20 12.21
CA PRO A 294 -18.01 -8.64 13.35
C PRO A 294 -18.74 -9.98 13.16
N GLN A 295 -19.12 -10.32 11.92
CA GLN A 295 -19.84 -11.56 11.59
C GLN A 295 -18.89 -12.66 11.13
N ALA A 296 -17.86 -12.29 10.36
CA ALA A 296 -17.00 -13.23 9.64
C ALA A 296 -15.64 -13.47 10.32
N GLY A 297 -15.31 -12.69 11.36
CA GLY A 297 -14.03 -12.74 12.04
C GLY A 297 -12.91 -12.10 11.21
N VAL A 298 -11.67 -12.59 11.38
CA VAL A 298 -10.50 -12.05 10.69
C VAL A 298 -10.54 -12.39 9.20
N VAL A 299 -10.49 -11.34 8.38
CA VAL A 299 -10.47 -11.42 6.92
C VAL A 299 -9.12 -10.92 6.43
N ALA A 300 -8.32 -11.85 5.89
CA ALA A 300 -6.99 -11.56 5.35
C ALA A 300 -7.08 -11.35 3.84
N THR A 301 -6.78 -10.13 3.38
CA THR A 301 -6.69 -9.81 1.95
C THR A 301 -5.23 -9.65 1.55
N GLY A 302 -4.90 -10.15 0.38
CA GLY A 302 -3.53 -10.13 -0.09
C GLY A 302 -3.39 -10.62 -1.51
N ARG A 303 -2.17 -10.59 -2.04
CA ARG A 303 -1.87 -11.02 -3.40
C ARG A 303 -1.38 -12.45 -3.41
N LEU A 304 -2.00 -13.30 -4.23
CA LEU A 304 -1.55 -14.65 -4.51
C LEU A 304 -0.49 -14.61 -5.64
N PHE A 305 0.75 -14.97 -5.32
CA PHE A 305 1.85 -14.94 -6.29
C PHE A 305 1.98 -16.23 -7.08
N SER A 306 1.71 -17.37 -6.46
CA SER A 306 1.76 -18.69 -7.09
C SER A 306 0.72 -19.62 -6.49
N GLY A 307 0.40 -20.69 -7.20
CA GLY A 307 -0.51 -21.77 -6.82
C GLY A 307 -1.99 -21.40 -6.82
N VAL A 308 -2.80 -22.29 -6.25
CA VAL A 308 -4.26 -22.14 -6.14
C VAL A 308 -4.68 -22.27 -4.69
N LEU A 309 -5.53 -21.36 -4.22
CA LEU A 309 -6.14 -21.45 -2.89
C LEU A 309 -7.58 -21.94 -3.01
N LYS A 310 -7.96 -22.91 -2.17
CA LYS A 310 -9.31 -23.48 -2.12
C LYS A 310 -9.84 -23.52 -0.70
N LYS A 311 -11.17 -23.56 -0.59
CA LYS A 311 -11.85 -23.83 0.68
C LYS A 311 -11.36 -25.14 1.30
N GLY A 312 -11.03 -25.11 2.59
CA GLY A 312 -10.63 -26.25 3.39
C GLY A 312 -9.14 -26.60 3.32
N MET A 313 -8.34 -25.88 2.52
CA MET A 313 -6.89 -26.07 2.40
C MET A 313 -6.17 -25.62 3.68
N GLU A 314 -5.14 -26.36 4.08
CA GLU A 314 -4.23 -25.99 5.16
C GLU A 314 -3.12 -25.10 4.59
N VAL A 315 -2.85 -23.99 5.29
CA VAL A 315 -1.79 -23.04 4.96
C VAL A 315 -0.95 -22.75 6.20
N TYR A 316 0.32 -22.48 5.98
CA TYR A 316 1.28 -22.06 6.98
C TYR A 316 1.36 -20.53 6.99
N LEU A 317 1.21 -19.95 8.16
CA LEU A 317 1.59 -18.58 8.46
C LEU A 317 3.07 -18.60 8.80
N ILE A 318 3.90 -18.11 7.88
CA ILE A 318 5.35 -18.18 7.96
C ILE A 318 5.88 -17.29 9.09
N ASN A 319 5.37 -16.06 9.20
CA ASN A 319 5.79 -15.10 10.22
C ASN A 319 5.29 -15.53 11.60
N ALA A 320 4.02 -15.93 11.70
CA ALA A 320 3.44 -16.41 12.96
C ALA A 320 3.91 -17.83 13.37
N LYS A 321 4.55 -18.58 12.45
CA LYS A 321 4.97 -19.99 12.61
C LYS A 321 3.81 -20.90 13.06
N ARG A 322 2.63 -20.71 12.46
CA ARG A 322 1.41 -21.44 12.80
C ARG A 322 0.75 -22.01 11.55
N LYS A 323 -0.07 -23.03 11.75
CA LYS A 323 -0.93 -23.58 10.71
C LYS A 323 -2.33 -22.98 10.85
N ALA A 324 -2.97 -22.69 9.72
CA ALA A 324 -4.38 -22.31 9.67
C ALA A 324 -5.08 -23.04 8.53
N ARG A 325 -6.41 -23.07 8.60
CA ARG A 325 -7.25 -23.71 7.59
C ARG A 325 -8.18 -22.68 6.98
N ILE A 326 -8.16 -22.57 5.65
CA ILE A 326 -9.01 -21.64 4.91
C ILE A 326 -10.47 -22.09 5.02
N GLN A 327 -11.33 -21.27 5.60
CA GLN A 327 -12.77 -21.57 5.70
C GLN A 327 -13.52 -21.17 4.44
N GLN A 328 -13.20 -20.00 3.90
CA GLN A 328 -13.78 -19.47 2.66
C GLN A 328 -12.74 -18.64 1.91
N VAL A 329 -12.84 -18.69 0.58
CA VAL A 329 -12.09 -17.82 -0.34
C VAL A 329 -13.10 -16.88 -0.98
N CYS A 330 -12.82 -15.59 -0.95
CA CYS A 330 -13.70 -14.56 -1.50
C CYS A 330 -12.93 -13.67 -2.47
N ILE A 331 -13.65 -13.10 -3.44
CA ILE A 331 -13.18 -12.00 -4.28
C ILE A 331 -14.00 -10.74 -4.02
N TYR A 332 -13.41 -9.58 -4.24
CA TYR A 332 -14.14 -8.31 -4.17
C TYR A 332 -14.85 -8.06 -5.50
N MET A 333 -16.18 -8.12 -5.53
CA MET A 333 -16.99 -7.67 -6.67
C MET A 333 -17.61 -6.32 -6.30
N GLY A 334 -16.95 -5.24 -6.73
CA GLY A 334 -17.27 -3.89 -6.25
C GLY A 334 -17.11 -3.79 -4.72
N PRO A 335 -18.11 -3.26 -3.99
CA PRO A 335 -18.05 -3.14 -2.53
C PRO A 335 -18.36 -4.45 -1.78
N HIS A 336 -18.83 -5.49 -2.47
CA HIS A 336 -19.24 -6.74 -1.85
C HIS A 336 -18.19 -7.83 -2.03
N ARG A 337 -18.18 -8.79 -1.09
CA ARG A 337 -17.36 -10.00 -1.20
C ARG A 337 -18.22 -11.13 -1.72
N GLU A 338 -17.78 -11.77 -2.79
CA GLU A 338 -18.40 -12.95 -3.36
C GLU A 338 -17.55 -14.17 -3.05
N ILE A 339 -18.19 -15.24 -2.56
CA ILE A 339 -17.50 -16.49 -2.21
C ILE A 339 -17.21 -17.27 -3.50
N VAL A 340 -15.98 -17.72 -3.64
CA VAL A 340 -15.52 -18.56 -4.76
C VAL A 340 -14.98 -19.88 -4.25
N GLU A 341 -15.01 -20.92 -5.08
CA GLU A 341 -14.51 -22.25 -4.71
C GLU A 341 -12.97 -22.31 -4.70
N GLU A 342 -12.36 -21.68 -5.70
CA GLU A 342 -10.92 -21.61 -5.88
C GLU A 342 -10.50 -20.28 -6.50
N ILE A 343 -9.26 -19.88 -6.24
CA ILE A 343 -8.64 -18.71 -6.86
C ILE A 343 -7.20 -19.02 -7.27
N THR A 344 -6.81 -18.54 -8.45
CA THR A 344 -5.53 -18.81 -9.10
C THR A 344 -4.53 -17.67 -8.91
N ALA A 345 -3.26 -17.94 -9.24
CA ALA A 345 -2.17 -16.99 -9.10
C ALA A 345 -2.41 -15.69 -9.88
N GLY A 346 -1.89 -14.58 -9.35
CA GLY A 346 -2.04 -13.24 -9.92
C GLY A 346 -3.24 -12.45 -9.40
N ASN A 347 -4.18 -13.09 -8.70
CA ASN A 347 -5.36 -12.45 -8.11
C ASN A 347 -5.12 -11.94 -6.68
N ILE A 348 -6.07 -11.11 -6.19
CA ILE A 348 -6.08 -10.57 -4.82
C ILE A 348 -7.28 -11.15 -4.04
N PRO A 349 -7.18 -12.36 -3.46
CA PRO A 349 -8.25 -12.94 -2.65
C PRO A 349 -8.38 -12.30 -1.27
N ALA A 350 -9.61 -12.39 -0.73
CA ALA A 350 -9.91 -12.27 0.69
C ALA A 350 -10.16 -13.66 1.28
N LEU A 351 -9.35 -14.07 2.26
CA LEU A 351 -9.45 -15.35 2.95
C LEU A 351 -10.08 -15.18 4.32
N LEU A 352 -11.01 -16.09 4.65
CA LEU A 352 -11.63 -16.19 5.97
C LEU A 352 -11.15 -17.45 6.69
N GLY A 353 -11.14 -17.39 8.02
CA GLY A 353 -10.74 -18.52 8.87
C GLY A 353 -9.28 -18.52 9.29
N ILE A 354 -8.54 -17.43 9.02
CA ILE A 354 -7.13 -17.27 9.37
C ILE A 354 -7.00 -16.27 10.52
N SER A 355 -7.39 -16.68 11.74
CA SER A 355 -7.45 -15.81 12.93
C SER A 355 -6.11 -15.19 13.31
N ASP A 356 -5.02 -15.92 13.06
CA ASP A 356 -3.68 -15.52 13.44
C ASP A 356 -3.00 -14.66 12.36
N ALA A 357 -3.66 -14.42 11.21
CA ALA A 357 -3.11 -13.56 10.17
C ALA A 357 -2.98 -12.12 10.65
N ARG A 358 -1.88 -11.48 10.22
CA ARG A 358 -1.60 -10.06 10.43
C ARG A 358 -1.28 -9.41 9.08
N ALA A 359 -1.38 -8.09 9.00
CA ALA A 359 -0.90 -7.38 7.80
C ALA A 359 0.62 -7.60 7.66
N GLY A 360 1.08 -7.98 6.46
CA GLY A 360 2.48 -8.38 6.20
C GLY A 360 2.76 -9.88 6.34
N GLU A 361 1.79 -10.68 6.79
CA GLU A 361 1.94 -12.14 6.91
C GLU A 361 2.15 -12.80 5.54
N THR A 362 3.05 -13.79 5.49
CA THR A 362 3.21 -14.65 4.31
C THR A 362 2.47 -15.97 4.55
N LEU A 363 1.50 -16.27 3.67
CA LEU A 363 0.78 -17.53 3.67
C LEU A 363 1.39 -18.45 2.60
N ALA A 364 1.74 -19.67 2.98
CA ALA A 364 2.25 -20.66 2.04
C ALA A 364 1.68 -22.05 2.30
N THR A 365 1.62 -22.89 1.27
CA THR A 365 1.27 -24.32 1.43
C THR A 365 2.45 -25.17 1.91
N VAL A 366 3.66 -24.63 1.87
CA VAL A 366 4.89 -25.26 2.36
C VAL A 366 5.49 -24.43 3.52
N PRO A 367 6.08 -25.07 4.55
CA PRO A 367 6.52 -24.38 5.77
C PRO A 367 7.84 -23.60 5.65
N ASP A 368 8.70 -23.95 4.69
CA ASP A 368 10.07 -23.41 4.57
C ASP A 368 10.18 -22.34 3.48
N VAL A 369 9.27 -21.38 3.48
CA VAL A 369 9.28 -20.23 2.56
C VAL A 369 9.83 -19.01 3.28
N ALA A 370 10.70 -18.24 2.64
CA ALA A 370 11.10 -16.94 3.17
C ALA A 370 9.89 -15.98 3.20
N PRO A 371 9.70 -15.17 4.26
CA PRO A 371 8.60 -14.21 4.29
C PRO A 371 8.87 -13.02 3.33
N PHE A 372 7.82 -12.41 2.79
CA PHE A 372 7.92 -11.16 2.00
C PHE A 372 8.29 -9.95 2.87
N GLU A 373 7.79 -9.92 4.11
CA GLU A 373 8.06 -8.86 5.07
C GLU A 373 8.62 -9.49 6.34
N SER A 374 9.72 -8.94 6.85
CA SER A 374 10.15 -9.28 8.21
C SER A 374 9.18 -8.65 9.22
N LEU A 375 8.98 -9.30 10.36
CA LEU A 375 8.20 -8.78 11.50
C LEU A 375 8.72 -7.45 12.09
N LYS A 376 9.82 -6.91 11.56
CA LYS A 376 10.45 -5.65 11.97
C LYS A 376 10.00 -4.54 11.01
N TYR A 377 9.16 -3.64 11.51
CA TYR A 377 8.67 -2.50 10.75
C TYR A 377 9.74 -1.42 10.64
N VAL A 378 9.87 -0.81 9.45
CA VAL A 378 10.88 0.21 9.12
C VAL A 378 10.72 1.49 9.97
N THR A 379 9.53 1.72 10.54
CA THR A 379 9.23 2.89 11.35
C THR A 379 8.59 2.47 12.66
N GLU A 380 9.24 2.82 13.75
CA GLU A 380 8.74 2.56 15.09
C GLU A 380 7.73 3.64 15.51
N PRO A 381 6.77 3.31 16.38
CA PRO A 381 5.89 4.29 16.98
C PRO A 381 6.67 5.36 17.76
N VAL A 382 6.46 6.63 17.42
CA VAL A 382 7.18 7.77 18.03
C VAL A 382 6.30 8.61 18.97
N ILE A 383 4.98 8.43 18.92
CA ILE A 383 4.05 9.13 19.79
C ILE A 383 3.21 8.11 20.54
N THR A 384 3.00 8.36 21.84
CA THR A 384 2.17 7.52 22.71
C THR A 384 1.13 8.36 23.44
N ILE A 385 -0.06 7.81 23.63
CA ILE A 385 -1.13 8.36 24.47
C ILE A 385 -1.66 7.27 25.41
N SER A 386 -2.10 7.68 26.60
CA SER A 386 -2.93 6.86 27.46
C SER A 386 -4.39 6.94 27.01
N ILE A 387 -5.08 5.80 27.01
CA ILE A 387 -6.50 5.65 26.68
C ILE A 387 -7.21 4.94 27.82
N GLU A 388 -8.27 5.56 28.32
CA GLU A 388 -9.16 4.93 29.30
C GLU A 388 -10.61 5.04 28.84
N PRO A 389 -11.45 4.02 29.09
CA PRO A 389 -12.87 4.13 28.81
C PRO A 389 -13.50 5.07 29.85
N LYS A 390 -14.42 5.93 29.41
CA LYS A 390 -15.15 6.84 30.30
C LYS A 390 -15.98 6.07 31.35
N TYR A 391 -16.41 4.86 31.00
CA TYR A 391 -17.12 3.96 31.90
C TYR A 391 -16.33 2.66 32.08
N SER A 392 -16.01 2.29 33.32
CA SER A 392 -15.19 1.10 33.63
C SER A 392 -15.79 -0.22 33.12
N ARG A 393 -17.11 -0.28 32.91
CA ARG A 393 -17.80 -1.46 32.34
C ARG A 393 -17.38 -1.76 30.90
N ASP A 394 -16.89 -0.75 30.17
CA ASP A 394 -16.50 -0.88 28.77
C ASP A 394 -15.04 -1.31 28.61
N LEU A 395 -14.30 -1.48 29.72
CA LEU A 395 -12.90 -1.87 29.72
C LEU A 395 -12.62 -3.18 28.96
N PRO A 396 -13.38 -4.29 29.14
CA PRO A 396 -13.15 -5.51 28.38
C PRO A 396 -13.34 -5.30 26.87
N LYS A 397 -14.31 -4.46 26.50
CA LYS A 397 -14.62 -4.12 25.10
C LYS A 397 -13.50 -3.25 24.50
N LEU A 398 -12.96 -2.31 25.26
CA LEU A 398 -11.81 -1.49 24.85
C LEU A 398 -10.59 -2.37 24.57
N VAL A 399 -10.27 -3.30 25.48
CA VAL A 399 -9.14 -4.23 25.29
C VAL A 399 -9.33 -5.10 24.04
N SER A 400 -10.55 -5.58 23.76
CA SER A 400 -10.81 -6.31 22.51
C SER A 400 -10.61 -5.43 21.27
N ILE A 401 -11.09 -4.19 21.28
CA ILE A 401 -10.95 -3.27 20.14
C ILE A 401 -9.48 -2.92 19.90
N LEU A 402 -8.73 -2.62 20.97
CA LEU A 402 -7.31 -2.31 20.87
C LEU A 402 -6.52 -3.50 20.30
N ARG A 403 -6.85 -4.73 20.71
CA ARG A 403 -6.29 -5.94 20.10
C ARG A 403 -6.64 -6.03 18.62
N ASP A 404 -7.90 -5.89 18.25
CA ASP A 404 -8.33 -5.94 16.84
C ASP A 404 -7.60 -4.88 16.00
N MET A 405 -7.43 -3.67 16.53
CA MET A 405 -6.72 -2.60 15.83
C MET A 405 -5.23 -2.88 15.64
N SER A 406 -4.58 -3.50 16.63
CA SER A 406 -3.19 -3.94 16.48
C SER A 406 -3.04 -5.08 15.46
N ILE A 407 -4.09 -5.88 15.25
CA ILE A 407 -4.16 -6.89 14.17
C ILE A 407 -4.27 -6.23 12.79
N GLU A 408 -5.13 -5.20 12.69
CA GLU A 408 -5.38 -4.45 11.44
C GLU A 408 -4.20 -3.56 11.04
N ASP A 409 -3.55 -2.91 12.02
CA ASP A 409 -2.40 -2.04 11.84
C ASP A 409 -1.27 -2.40 12.83
N PRO A 410 -0.25 -3.13 12.36
CA PRO A 410 0.88 -3.47 13.21
C PRO A 410 1.71 -2.29 13.71
N ASN A 411 1.58 -1.11 13.07
CA ASN A 411 2.26 0.11 13.51
C ASN A 411 1.53 0.78 14.69
N LEU A 412 0.36 0.26 15.10
CA LEU A 412 -0.29 0.60 16.36
C LEU A 412 0.10 -0.42 17.43
N VAL A 413 0.98 0.01 18.32
CA VAL A 413 1.45 -0.81 19.45
C VAL A 413 0.58 -0.49 20.65
N VAL A 414 -0.03 -1.53 21.21
CA VAL A 414 -0.84 -1.44 22.42
C VAL A 414 -0.05 -2.05 23.56
N THR A 415 0.21 -1.26 24.59
CA THR A 415 0.93 -1.67 25.79
C THR A 415 0.01 -1.51 26.99
N ILE A 416 -0.07 -2.54 27.83
CA ILE A 416 -0.76 -2.48 29.11
C ILE A 416 0.32 -2.31 30.17
N ASN A 417 0.30 -1.17 30.87
CA ASN A 417 1.18 -0.99 32.00
C ASN A 417 0.56 -1.66 33.22
N GLU A 418 1.06 -2.84 33.60
CA GLU A 418 0.53 -3.62 34.73
C GLU A 418 0.76 -2.93 36.09
N GLU A 419 1.74 -2.01 36.18
CA GLU A 419 2.06 -1.29 37.41
C GLU A 419 1.14 -0.09 37.65
N THR A 420 0.78 0.65 36.60
CA THR A 420 -0.11 1.82 36.69
C THR A 420 -1.56 1.51 36.35
N GLY A 421 -1.82 0.39 35.67
CA GLY A 421 -3.14 0.03 35.13
C GLY A 421 -3.52 0.82 33.87
N GLU A 422 -2.61 1.64 33.34
CA GLU A 422 -2.85 2.47 32.16
C GLU A 422 -2.72 1.66 30.87
N TYR A 423 -3.60 1.95 29.91
CA TYR A 423 -3.55 1.39 28.56
C TYR A 423 -2.93 2.43 27.63
N LEU A 424 -1.75 2.13 27.12
CA LEU A 424 -1.02 2.99 26.21
C LEU A 424 -1.23 2.51 24.77
N ILE A 425 -1.49 3.45 23.87
CA ILE A 425 -1.39 3.20 22.43
C ILE A 425 -0.30 4.09 21.84
N SER A 426 0.57 3.48 21.06
CA SER A 426 1.67 4.14 20.37
C SER A 426 1.47 4.05 18.87
N GLY A 427 1.71 5.16 18.16
CA GLY A 427 1.61 5.25 16.71
C GLY A 427 2.74 6.08 16.10
N LEU A 428 2.75 6.14 14.77
CA LEU A 428 3.76 6.85 13.97
C LEU A 428 3.67 8.38 14.05
N GLY A 429 2.53 8.92 14.49
CA GLY A 429 2.28 10.35 14.43
C GLY A 429 0.96 10.74 15.08
N HIS A 430 0.72 12.05 15.17
CA HIS A 430 -0.47 12.59 15.81
C HIS A 430 -1.73 12.20 15.03
N VAL A 431 -1.70 12.34 13.70
CA VAL A 431 -2.84 12.02 12.83
C VAL A 431 -3.17 10.53 12.91
N HIS A 432 -2.14 9.67 12.98
CA HIS A 432 -2.32 8.23 13.16
C HIS A 432 -3.10 7.89 14.45
N LEU A 433 -2.69 8.45 15.59
CA LEU A 433 -3.34 8.20 16.87
C LEU A 433 -4.76 8.78 16.93
N GLU A 434 -4.97 9.94 16.33
CA GLU A 434 -6.28 10.59 16.28
C GLU A 434 -7.30 9.75 15.49
N ILE A 435 -6.87 9.16 14.38
CA ILE A 435 -7.68 8.22 13.60
C ILE A 435 -7.97 6.95 14.39
N ALA A 436 -6.97 6.45 15.13
CA ALA A 436 -7.17 5.30 16.01
C ALA A 436 -8.22 5.60 17.09
N ILE A 437 -8.17 6.78 17.71
CA ILE A 437 -9.17 7.25 18.68
C ILE A 437 -10.56 7.31 18.04
N GLY A 438 -10.69 7.91 16.85
CA GLY A 438 -11.95 8.01 16.13
C GLY A 438 -12.56 6.63 15.83
N GLU A 439 -11.74 5.66 15.43
CA GLU A 439 -12.19 4.28 15.19
C GLU A 439 -12.70 3.60 16.47
N ILE A 440 -12.03 3.80 17.62
CA ILE A 440 -12.50 3.28 18.92
C ILE A 440 -13.87 3.88 19.26
N GLN A 441 -14.04 5.19 19.07
CA GLN A 441 -15.30 5.89 19.34
C GLN A 441 -16.43 5.40 18.42
N LYS A 442 -16.16 5.18 17.13
CA LYS A 442 -17.13 4.62 16.17
C LYS A 442 -17.58 3.20 16.52
N ARG A 443 -16.71 2.39 17.13
CA ARG A 443 -17.07 1.07 17.67
C ARG A 443 -17.90 1.16 18.97
N GLY A 444 -18.30 2.37 19.36
CA GLY A 444 -19.25 2.66 20.42
C GLY A 444 -18.64 2.59 21.80
N ILE A 445 -17.43 3.12 21.99
CA ILE A 445 -16.81 3.34 23.30
C ILE A 445 -16.41 4.81 23.42
N GLU A 446 -16.95 5.49 24.43
CA GLU A 446 -16.44 6.81 24.81
C GLU A 446 -15.13 6.65 25.60
N ILE A 447 -14.06 7.26 25.10
CA ILE A 447 -12.73 7.20 25.71
C ILE A 447 -12.24 8.58 26.14
N VAL A 448 -11.39 8.60 27.16
CA VAL A 448 -10.62 9.75 27.63
C VAL A 448 -9.16 9.49 27.27
N THR A 449 -8.49 10.49 26.70
CA THR A 449 -7.12 10.36 26.22
C THR A 449 -6.20 11.37 26.89
N SER A 450 -4.97 10.98 27.19
CA SER A 450 -3.94 11.92 27.64
C SER A 450 -3.45 12.82 26.50
N ARG A 451 -2.61 13.81 26.82
CA ARG A 451 -1.84 14.50 25.80
C ARG A 451 -0.83 13.54 25.15
N PRO A 452 -0.52 13.71 23.86
CA PRO A 452 0.51 12.92 23.19
C PRO A 452 1.89 13.16 23.81
N ILE A 453 2.60 12.09 24.10
CA ILE A 453 3.97 12.10 24.63
C ILE A 453 4.89 11.50 23.57
N VAL A 454 6.06 12.10 23.37
CA VAL A 454 7.08 11.57 22.46
C VAL A 454 7.78 10.40 23.12
N VAL A 455 7.94 9.30 22.38
CA VAL A 455 8.72 8.14 22.80
C VAL A 455 10.20 8.48 22.65
N TYR A 456 10.89 8.62 23.78
CA TYR A 456 12.34 8.83 23.78
C TYR A 456 13.06 7.49 23.61
N ARG A 457 14.16 7.51 22.85
CA ARG A 457 15.10 6.41 22.73
C ARG A 457 16.38 6.76 23.47
N GLU A 458 16.98 5.78 24.13
CA GLU A 458 18.26 5.94 24.80
C GLU A 458 19.40 5.48 23.87
N THR A 459 20.48 6.27 23.83
CA THR A 459 21.70 5.91 23.09
C THR A 459 22.93 6.42 23.83
N VAL A 460 24.08 5.80 23.56
CA VAL A 460 25.37 6.22 24.09
C VAL A 460 26.04 7.23 23.15
N LYS A 461 26.82 8.16 23.71
CA LYS A 461 27.59 9.15 22.91
C LYS A 461 29.08 8.86 22.85
N THR A 462 29.58 8.01 23.75
CA THR A 462 31.01 7.74 23.93
C THR A 462 31.20 6.28 24.29
N SER A 463 32.34 5.71 23.91
CA SER A 463 32.73 4.36 24.30
C SER A 463 32.93 4.27 25.82
N SER A 464 32.45 3.18 26.41
CA SER A 464 32.60 2.90 27.84
C SER A 464 33.88 2.11 28.12
N PRO A 465 34.45 2.21 29.34
CA PRO A 465 35.41 1.23 29.78
C PRO A 465 34.76 -0.16 29.88
N VAL A 466 35.58 -1.21 29.89
CA VAL A 466 35.11 -2.58 30.09
C VAL A 466 34.55 -2.73 31.51
N PHE A 467 33.29 -3.14 31.61
CA PHE A 467 32.53 -3.31 32.84
C PHE A 467 32.35 -4.79 33.18
N GLU A 468 32.48 -5.15 34.46
CA GLU A 468 32.28 -6.52 34.96
C GLU A 468 30.84 -6.71 35.48
N GLY A 469 29.99 -7.36 34.69
CA GLY A 469 28.69 -7.88 35.12
C GLY A 469 28.83 -9.22 35.84
N LYS A 470 28.25 -9.35 37.04
CA LYS A 470 28.29 -10.58 37.84
C LYS A 470 26.90 -11.18 37.93
N SER A 471 26.78 -12.50 37.77
CA SER A 471 25.51 -13.19 38.03
C SER A 471 25.13 -13.11 39.52
N PRO A 472 23.82 -13.19 39.87
CA PRO A 472 23.38 -13.16 41.28
C PRO A 472 24.04 -14.24 42.15
N ASN A 473 24.31 -15.42 41.58
CA ASN A 473 25.02 -16.52 42.24
C ASN A 473 26.56 -16.39 42.18
N LYS A 474 27.10 -15.33 41.57
CA LYS A 474 28.53 -15.02 41.42
C LYS A 474 29.38 -16.05 40.66
N HIS A 475 28.78 -17.07 40.07
CA HIS A 475 29.51 -18.08 39.29
C HIS A 475 29.92 -17.59 37.91
N ASN A 476 29.16 -16.66 37.32
CA ASN A 476 29.40 -16.14 35.99
C ASN A 476 29.81 -14.67 36.07
N LYS A 477 30.80 -14.32 35.27
CA LYS A 477 31.29 -12.95 35.08
C LYS A 477 31.31 -12.65 33.60
N LEU A 478 30.72 -11.53 33.22
CA LEU A 478 30.70 -11.02 31.86
C LEU A 478 31.44 -9.68 31.84
N TYR A 479 32.30 -9.51 30.85
CA TYR A 479 33.03 -8.27 30.64
C TYR A 479 32.47 -7.62 29.38
N ILE A 480 31.89 -6.43 29.51
CA ILE A 480 31.13 -5.76 28.45
C ILE A 480 31.62 -4.32 28.31
N SER A 481 31.82 -3.86 27.08
CA SER A 481 31.97 -2.46 26.72
C SER A 481 30.84 -2.08 25.75
N VAL A 482 30.44 -0.81 25.75
CA VAL A 482 29.41 -0.28 24.87
C VAL A 482 29.96 0.95 24.17
N GLU A 483 29.72 1.05 22.86
CA GLU A 483 30.17 2.18 22.05
C GLU A 483 29.09 2.61 21.05
N PRO A 484 29.09 3.89 20.64
CA PRO A 484 28.16 4.36 19.63
C PRO A 484 28.49 3.74 18.27
N LEU A 485 27.48 3.21 17.59
CA LEU A 485 27.58 2.76 16.20
C LEU A 485 27.78 3.95 15.25
N GLU A 486 28.58 3.75 14.21
CA GLU A 486 28.74 4.72 13.12
C GLU A 486 27.43 4.90 12.35
N GLU A 487 27.13 6.15 11.97
CA GLU A 487 25.85 6.52 11.34
C GLU A 487 25.59 5.77 10.02
N GLU A 488 26.65 5.51 9.25
CA GLU A 488 26.57 4.73 8.01
C GLU A 488 26.12 3.28 8.27
N ILE A 489 26.62 2.64 9.32
CA ILE A 489 26.21 1.28 9.71
C ILE A 489 24.76 1.28 10.21
N VAL A 490 24.36 2.30 10.96
CA VAL A 490 22.97 2.48 11.41
C VAL A 490 22.02 2.61 10.21
N GLU A 491 22.39 3.37 9.17
CA GLU A 491 21.59 3.46 7.95
C GLU A 491 21.51 2.13 7.19
N MET A 492 22.62 1.38 7.09
CA MET A 492 22.62 0.07 6.44
C MET A 492 21.70 -0.93 7.15
N ILE A 493 21.70 -0.90 8.48
CA ILE A 493 20.77 -1.68 9.30
C ILE A 493 19.34 -1.24 8.97
N ARG A 494 19.02 0.06 9.07
CA ARG A 494 17.67 0.60 8.78
C ARG A 494 17.16 0.30 7.37
N ARG A 495 18.02 0.30 6.35
CA ARG A 495 17.67 -0.04 4.96
C ARG A 495 17.50 -1.54 4.74
N GLY A 496 17.82 -2.35 5.75
CA GLY A 496 17.80 -3.81 5.67
C GLY A 496 18.89 -4.39 4.77
N GLU A 497 19.97 -3.64 4.54
CA GLU A 497 21.19 -4.09 3.87
C GLU A 497 22.05 -4.95 4.80
N LEU A 498 21.95 -4.70 6.11
CA LEU A 498 22.62 -5.45 7.17
C LEU A 498 21.58 -5.96 8.18
N HIS A 499 21.28 -7.27 8.16
CA HIS A 499 20.23 -7.84 9.01
C HIS A 499 20.63 -9.19 9.61
N ASP A 500 19.96 -9.57 10.72
CA ASP A 500 20.31 -10.74 11.53
C ASP A 500 20.21 -12.09 10.79
N GLN A 501 19.37 -12.17 9.75
CA GLN A 501 19.21 -13.37 8.94
C GLN A 501 20.32 -13.57 7.88
N MET A 502 21.25 -12.63 7.73
CA MET A 502 22.34 -12.77 6.76
C MET A 502 23.38 -13.79 7.22
N ASP A 503 24.05 -14.42 6.25
CA ASP A 503 25.19 -15.27 6.54
C ASP A 503 26.32 -14.47 7.23
N ARG A 504 26.92 -15.04 8.28
CA ARG A 504 27.95 -14.36 9.09
C ARG A 504 29.18 -13.96 8.27
N HIS A 505 29.55 -14.72 7.24
CA HIS A 505 30.65 -14.35 6.36
C HIS A 505 30.27 -13.23 5.39
N ALA A 506 28.99 -13.11 5.02
CA ALA A 506 28.50 -11.95 4.26
C ALA A 506 28.52 -10.67 5.13
N VAL A 507 28.02 -10.75 6.36
CA VAL A 507 28.05 -9.63 7.33
C VAL A 507 29.48 -9.16 7.58
N ALA A 508 30.40 -10.08 7.88
CA ALA A 508 31.80 -9.74 8.13
C ALA A 508 32.48 -9.09 6.91
N ARG A 509 32.12 -9.50 5.68
CA ARG A 509 32.65 -8.87 4.46
C ARG A 509 32.14 -7.44 4.27
N LEU A 510 30.85 -7.21 4.51
CA LEU A 510 30.23 -5.89 4.41
C LEU A 510 30.84 -4.91 5.43
N LEU A 511 30.97 -5.32 6.69
CA LEU A 511 31.56 -4.48 7.75
C LEU A 511 33.03 -4.14 7.47
N ARG A 512 33.83 -5.09 6.96
CA ARG A 512 35.23 -4.83 6.58
C ARG A 512 35.39 -3.83 5.45
N GLN A 513 34.49 -3.86 4.47
CA GLN A 513 34.51 -2.88 3.37
C GLN A 513 34.26 -1.45 3.89
N ARG A 514 33.67 -1.31 5.08
CA ARG A 514 33.36 -0.04 5.73
C ARG A 514 34.32 0.32 6.86
N GLY A 515 35.43 -0.41 7.01
CA GLY A 515 36.52 -0.02 7.91
C GLY A 515 36.52 -0.70 9.28
N TRP A 516 35.61 -1.65 9.55
CA TRP A 516 35.68 -2.46 10.77
C TRP A 516 36.90 -3.39 10.77
N ASP A 517 37.45 -3.63 11.95
CA ASP A 517 38.54 -4.60 12.11
C ASP A 517 38.07 -6.02 11.73
N SER A 518 39.00 -6.80 11.20
CA SER A 518 38.71 -8.14 10.71
C SER A 518 38.19 -9.10 11.78
N ASP A 519 38.61 -8.93 13.03
CA ASP A 519 38.20 -9.80 14.14
C ASP A 519 36.87 -9.32 14.77
N GLU A 520 36.66 -8.01 14.88
CA GLU A 520 35.37 -7.43 15.29
C GLU A 520 34.25 -7.78 14.31
N ALA A 521 34.49 -7.63 13.01
CA ALA A 521 33.52 -7.95 11.97
C ALA A 521 33.11 -9.44 11.96
N ARG A 522 34.02 -10.35 12.32
CA ARG A 522 33.70 -11.79 12.49
C ARG A 522 33.02 -12.10 13.82
N GLY A 523 33.27 -11.27 14.84
CA GLY A 523 32.75 -11.40 16.19
C GLY A 523 31.29 -10.98 16.34
N VAL A 524 30.68 -10.38 15.31
CA VAL A 524 29.28 -10.00 15.31
C VAL A 524 28.40 -11.24 15.50
N TRP A 525 27.74 -11.28 16.66
CA TRP A 525 26.95 -12.45 17.07
C TRP A 525 25.48 -12.34 16.65
N ALA A 526 24.91 -11.14 16.76
CA ALA A 526 23.53 -10.82 16.40
C ALA A 526 23.40 -9.34 16.03
N ILE A 527 22.43 -9.01 15.18
CA ILE A 527 22.08 -7.62 14.81
C ILE A 527 20.65 -7.35 15.27
N ASN A 528 20.52 -6.48 16.29
CA ASN A 528 19.24 -6.08 16.83
C ASN A 528 18.95 -4.61 16.51
N GLU A 529 17.84 -4.40 15.80
CA GLU A 529 17.17 -3.11 15.67
C GLU A 529 16.19 -2.99 16.83
N TYR A 530 16.24 -1.88 17.56
CA TYR A 530 15.45 -1.61 18.77
C TYR A 530 14.88 -0.20 18.78
#